data_AF-A0ABD1LD55-F1
#
_entry.id   AF-A0ABD1LD55-F1
#
_cell.length_a   1.000
_cell.length_b   1.000
_cell.length_c   1.000
_cell.angle_alpha   90.00
_cell.angle_beta   90.00
_cell.angle_gamma   90.00
#
_symmetry.space_group_name_H-M   'P 1'
#
loop_
_entity.id
_entity.type
_entity.pdbx_description
1 polymer ?
#
loop_
_entity_poly.entity_id
_entity_poly.type
_entity_poly.pdbx_seq_one_letter_code
_entity_poly.pdbx_strand_id
1 'polypeptide(L)'
;MTMSVLDMYGYGILAVVVVFFILLLWRRNRFFFTPSPSRSTSFLVSDSITSNSRTSNFVTDADLKFLMEILDEKLNESDKWEDVLDKRIDHLCYNVKCCKPKNGPLRYLSKTVFNNISSEMLRNFYMDSDYRKQWDKTLVEHNQLQVDKANGIEVGQTIKKFPLLKPREYVLAWKLWEGSDKTFYCFMKECEHHLVPRKRKYVRVEYYRSGWRIRDVPGSNACEITMFHQEDAGLNIEMAKLAFRKGIWNYVCKMDNALRRYSDLSSSVTTSVNLMQKVPACLEPVTNNISPAHPTVFHDQVTHGSQVRVFRRPSKKLVANCLLLLGGAICLSRGHSSLGAKVAVAYILKKLGKPGARSNQIKQS
;
A
#
# COMPACT_ATOMS: atom_id res chain seq x y z
N MET A 1 47.18 -13.87 40.38
CA MET A 1 46.46 -14.51 39.27
C MET A 1 45.35 -13.56 38.82
N THR A 2 45.68 -12.63 37.93
CA THR A 2 44.77 -11.57 37.47
C THR A 2 44.03 -12.06 36.23
N MET A 3 42.71 -12.29 36.35
CA MET A 3 41.88 -12.58 35.19
C MET A 3 41.87 -11.37 34.24
N SER A 4 42.05 -11.63 32.95
CA SER A 4 42.11 -10.58 31.96
C SER A 4 40.72 -9.98 31.75
N VAL A 5 40.66 -8.69 31.40
CA VAL A 5 39.39 -8.00 31.09
C VAL A 5 38.64 -8.70 29.94
N LEU A 6 39.32 -9.44 29.07
CA LEU A 6 38.71 -10.25 28.01
C LEU A 6 37.85 -11.41 28.56
N ASP A 7 38.26 -12.03 29.66
CA ASP A 7 37.52 -13.16 30.25
C ASP A 7 36.17 -12.70 30.80
N MET A 8 36.11 -11.50 31.40
CA MET A 8 34.88 -10.93 31.96
C MET A 8 33.82 -10.64 30.88
N TYR A 9 34.23 -10.21 29.68
CA TYR A 9 33.32 -10.01 28.55
C TYR A 9 32.86 -11.34 27.94
N GLY A 10 33.71 -12.37 27.93
CA GLY A 10 33.36 -13.71 27.48
C GLY A 10 32.24 -14.34 28.32
N TYR A 11 32.34 -14.25 29.65
CA TYR A 11 31.30 -14.75 30.56
C TYR A 11 29.99 -13.96 30.46
N GLY A 12 30.06 -12.65 30.23
CA GLY A 12 28.88 -11.80 30.01
C GLY A 12 28.09 -12.19 28.75
N ILE A 13 28.79 -12.46 27.64
CA ILE A 13 28.17 -12.90 26.38
C ILE A 13 27.60 -14.31 26.54
N LEU A 14 28.32 -15.22 27.21
CA LEU A 14 27.85 -16.58 27.47
C LEU A 14 26.57 -16.58 28.34
N ALA A 15 26.50 -15.74 29.36
CA ALA A 15 25.31 -15.61 30.22
C ALA A 15 24.09 -15.09 29.44
N VAL A 16 24.27 -14.13 28.53
CA VAL A 16 23.18 -13.61 27.69
C VAL A 16 22.67 -14.66 26.71
N VAL A 17 23.58 -15.45 26.10
CA VAL A 17 23.21 -16.55 25.20
C VAL A 17 22.45 -17.65 25.96
N VAL A 18 22.89 -18.01 27.17
CA VAL A 18 22.22 -19.01 28.01
C VAL A 18 20.82 -18.54 28.42
N VAL A 19 20.66 -17.28 28.84
CA VAL A 19 19.35 -16.70 29.18
C VAL A 19 18.43 -16.66 27.95
N PHE A 20 18.96 -16.32 26.77
CA PHE A 20 18.19 -16.35 25.52
C PHE A 20 17.71 -17.76 25.16
N PHE A 21 18.56 -18.78 25.33
CA PHE A 21 18.18 -20.19 25.12
C PHE A 21 17.16 -20.68 26.15
N ILE A 22 17.28 -20.29 27.42
CA ILE A 22 16.30 -20.61 28.46
C ILE A 22 14.93 -19.99 28.14
N LEU A 23 14.90 -18.74 27.64
CA LEU A 23 13.66 -18.07 27.22
C LEU A 23 13.03 -18.71 25.97
N LEU A 24 13.84 -19.22 25.03
CA LEU A 24 13.36 -19.98 23.88
C LEU A 24 12.77 -21.34 24.29
N LEU A 25 13.42 -22.04 25.23
CA LEU A 25 12.93 -23.31 25.78
C LEU A 25 11.66 -23.11 26.62
N TRP A 26 11.56 -22.02 27.38
CA TRP A 26 10.33 -21.63 28.09
C TRP A 26 9.18 -21.28 27.15
N ARG A 27 9.46 -20.62 26.01
CA ARG A 27 8.44 -20.38 24.97
C ARG A 27 7.97 -21.67 24.30
N ARG A 28 8.85 -22.67 24.15
CA ARG A 28 8.50 -23.98 23.57
C ARG A 28 7.67 -24.84 24.53
N ASN A 29 7.94 -24.76 25.84
CA ASN A 29 7.17 -25.51 26.85
C ASN A 29 5.86 -24.84 27.31
N ARG A 30 5.57 -23.60 26.91
CA ARG A 30 4.22 -22.99 27.11
C ARG A 30 3.19 -23.36 26.03
N PHE A 31 3.56 -24.20 25.05
CA PHE A 31 2.62 -24.72 24.04
C PHE A 31 2.06 -26.12 24.33
N PHE A 32 2.32 -26.67 25.52
CA PHE A 32 1.72 -27.94 25.97
C PHE A 32 0.92 -27.77 27.25
N PHE A 33 -0.09 -26.89 27.26
CA PHE A 33 -1.23 -27.00 28.17
C PHE A 33 -2.45 -26.31 27.51
N THR A 34 -3.25 -27.10 26.80
CA THR A 34 -4.59 -26.74 26.35
C THR A 34 -5.60 -27.01 27.47
N PRO A 35 -6.47 -26.06 27.84
CA PRO A 35 -7.75 -26.39 28.45
C PRO A 35 -8.79 -26.61 27.35
N SER A 36 -9.50 -27.73 27.39
CA SER A 36 -10.65 -28.03 26.54
C SER A 36 -11.78 -27.00 26.74
N PRO A 37 -12.47 -26.55 25.67
CA PRO A 37 -13.72 -25.83 25.84
C PRO A 37 -14.90 -26.81 25.94
N SER A 38 -15.72 -26.58 26.96
CA SER A 38 -17.00 -27.23 27.26
C SER A 38 -18.02 -27.06 26.13
N ARG A 39 -18.78 -28.14 25.88
CA ARG A 39 -20.00 -28.18 25.06
C ARG A 39 -21.02 -27.17 25.56
N SER A 40 -21.52 -26.34 24.65
CA SER A 40 -22.83 -25.69 24.79
C SER A 40 -23.64 -25.98 23.52
N THR A 41 -24.76 -26.66 23.73
CA THR A 41 -25.83 -26.92 22.78
C THR A 41 -26.56 -25.62 22.47
N SER A 42 -26.63 -25.25 21.19
CA SER A 42 -27.61 -24.29 20.70
C SER A 42 -28.20 -24.77 19.36
N PHE A 43 -29.50 -24.99 19.43
CA PHE A 43 -30.53 -25.28 18.45
C PHE A 43 -30.21 -25.07 16.96
N LEU A 44 -30.50 -26.13 16.20
CA LEU A 44 -30.69 -26.13 14.76
C LEU A 44 -31.97 -25.33 14.43
N VAL A 45 -31.81 -24.19 13.75
CA VAL A 45 -32.88 -23.62 12.94
C VAL A 45 -32.45 -23.81 11.49
N SER A 46 -33.23 -24.64 10.80
CA SER A 46 -33.09 -24.92 9.38
C SER A 46 -33.73 -23.75 8.63
N ASP A 47 -32.90 -22.92 7.98
CA ASP A 47 -33.38 -22.00 6.95
C ASP A 47 -32.86 -22.48 5.60
N SER A 48 -33.76 -23.15 4.88
CA SER A 48 -33.67 -23.44 3.47
C SER A 48 -33.74 -22.13 2.68
N ILE A 49 -32.60 -21.58 2.31
CA ILE A 49 -32.52 -20.51 1.30
C ILE A 49 -31.91 -21.10 0.03
N THR A 50 -32.83 -21.54 -0.84
CA THR A 50 -32.79 -21.43 -2.30
C THR A 50 -31.42 -21.46 -2.97
N SER A 51 -31.11 -22.62 -3.53
CA SER A 51 -29.99 -22.93 -4.42
C SER A 51 -30.08 -22.28 -5.81
N ASN A 52 -30.30 -20.96 -5.90
CA ASN A 52 -30.40 -20.21 -7.18
C ASN A 52 -29.65 -18.87 -7.17
N SER A 53 -28.34 -18.86 -6.83
CA SER A 53 -27.46 -17.68 -7.00
C SER A 53 -26.06 -18.09 -7.47
N ARG A 54 -25.98 -18.74 -8.65
CA ARG A 54 -24.69 -19.03 -9.32
C ARG A 54 -24.32 -18.00 -10.40
N THR A 55 -25.04 -16.88 -10.46
CA THR A 55 -24.81 -15.74 -11.36
C THR A 55 -24.95 -14.46 -10.52
N SER A 56 -23.90 -13.83 -10.02
CA SER A 56 -23.15 -12.77 -10.73
C SER A 56 -21.97 -12.25 -9.85
N ASN A 57 -20.92 -13.04 -9.67
CA ASN A 57 -19.69 -12.58 -8.98
C ASN A 57 -18.62 -12.04 -9.95
N PHE A 58 -18.89 -12.04 -11.25
CA PHE A 58 -17.94 -11.60 -12.27
C PHE A 58 -18.20 -10.18 -12.73
N VAL A 59 -17.17 -9.56 -13.32
CA VAL A 59 -17.15 -8.15 -13.71
C VAL A 59 -18.17 -7.90 -14.82
N THR A 60 -18.97 -6.84 -14.67
CA THR A 60 -20.03 -6.45 -15.62
C THR A 60 -19.83 -5.04 -16.15
N ASP A 61 -20.61 -4.65 -17.15
CA ASP A 61 -20.57 -3.30 -17.69
C ASP A 61 -21.09 -2.24 -16.69
N ALA A 62 -21.87 -2.65 -15.68
CA ALA A 62 -22.23 -1.78 -14.55
C ALA A 62 -21.02 -1.45 -13.67
N ASP A 63 -20.07 -2.39 -13.50
CA ASP A 63 -18.81 -2.12 -12.80
C ASP A 63 -17.95 -1.13 -13.58
N LEU A 64 -17.92 -1.22 -14.93
CA LEU A 64 -17.25 -0.24 -15.78
C LEU A 64 -17.89 1.14 -15.66
N LYS A 65 -19.22 1.23 -15.72
CA LYS A 65 -19.95 2.49 -15.54
C LYS A 65 -19.61 3.14 -14.19
N PHE A 66 -19.69 2.35 -13.11
CA PHE A 66 -19.28 2.80 -11.78
C PHE A 66 -17.83 3.31 -11.76
N LEU A 67 -16.91 2.58 -12.39
CA LEU A 67 -15.51 2.98 -12.47
C LEU A 67 -15.36 4.32 -13.20
N MET A 68 -16.04 4.53 -14.32
CA MET A 68 -15.98 5.79 -15.06
C MET A 68 -16.50 6.96 -14.22
N GLU A 69 -17.64 6.79 -13.55
CA GLU A 69 -18.24 7.80 -12.69
C GLU A 69 -17.33 8.18 -11.50
N ILE A 70 -16.77 7.18 -10.80
CA ILE A 70 -15.93 7.45 -9.63
C ILE A 70 -14.59 8.09 -10.03
N LEU A 71 -14.01 7.72 -11.18
CA LEU A 71 -12.75 8.28 -11.67
C LEU A 71 -12.89 9.67 -12.29
N ASP A 72 -14.10 10.04 -12.73
CA ASP A 72 -14.44 11.41 -13.14
C ASP A 72 -14.77 12.32 -11.94
N GLU A 73 -14.58 11.83 -10.72
CA GLU A 73 -14.92 12.53 -9.48
C GLU A 73 -16.38 13.04 -9.49
N LYS A 74 -17.31 12.31 -10.14
CA LYS A 74 -18.76 12.51 -10.00
C LYS A 74 -19.22 11.94 -8.66
N LEU A 75 -18.71 12.54 -7.59
CA LEU A 75 -18.82 12.05 -6.23
C LEU A 75 -20.15 12.48 -5.61
N ASN A 76 -20.68 11.63 -4.73
CA ASN A 76 -21.78 12.02 -3.87
C ASN A 76 -21.31 13.11 -2.91
N GLU A 77 -22.08 14.19 -2.74
CA GLU A 77 -21.77 15.30 -1.82
C GLU A 77 -21.54 14.85 -0.36
N SER A 78 -22.00 13.66 -0.01
CA SER A 78 -21.85 13.08 1.33
C SER A 78 -20.49 12.42 1.60
N ASP A 79 -19.68 12.12 0.57
CA ASP A 79 -18.39 11.46 0.73
C ASP A 79 -17.29 12.50 1.07
N LYS A 80 -16.68 12.36 2.25
CA LYS A 80 -15.59 13.22 2.71
C LYS A 80 -14.24 12.67 2.26
N TRP A 81 -13.75 13.16 1.14
CA TRP A 81 -12.41 12.84 0.62
C TRP A 81 -11.34 13.71 1.26
N GLU A 82 -10.27 13.08 1.76
CA GLU A 82 -9.12 13.72 2.38
C GLU A 82 -7.86 13.47 1.56
N ASP A 83 -7.07 14.51 1.29
CA ASP A 83 -5.76 14.35 0.67
C ASP A 83 -4.81 13.56 1.57
N VAL A 84 -4.22 12.49 1.02
CA VAL A 84 -3.26 11.64 1.72
C VAL A 84 -1.83 12.04 1.36
N LEU A 85 -1.59 12.28 0.08
CA LEU A 85 -0.26 12.61 -0.45
C LEU A 85 -0.40 13.31 -1.80
N ASP A 86 0.43 14.31 -2.02
CA ASP A 86 0.70 14.92 -3.32
C ASP A 86 2.22 15.12 -3.45
N LYS A 87 2.83 14.50 -4.45
CA LYS A 87 4.27 14.53 -4.68
C LYS A 87 4.60 14.47 -6.17
N ARG A 88 5.66 15.19 -6.53
CA ARG A 88 6.18 15.28 -7.89
C ARG A 88 7.70 15.21 -7.89
N ILE A 89 8.22 14.55 -8.92
CA ILE A 89 9.60 14.63 -9.42
C ILE A 89 9.55 14.85 -10.94
N ASP A 90 10.68 15.12 -11.58
CA ASP A 90 10.75 15.59 -12.98
C ASP A 90 9.97 14.75 -14.00
N HIS A 91 9.89 13.44 -13.80
CA HIS A 91 9.27 12.49 -14.74
C HIS A 91 8.04 11.77 -14.17
N LEU A 92 7.61 12.09 -12.95
CA LEU A 92 6.58 11.36 -12.22
C LEU A 92 5.82 12.29 -11.26
N CYS A 93 4.49 12.31 -11.40
CA CYS A 93 3.57 12.99 -10.49
C CYS A 93 2.63 11.97 -9.84
N TYR A 94 2.35 12.10 -8.55
CA TYR A 94 1.44 11.22 -7.84
C TYR A 94 0.63 11.98 -6.78
N ASN A 95 -0.69 11.94 -6.91
CA ASN A 95 -1.61 12.43 -5.90
C ASN A 95 -2.59 11.32 -5.50
N VAL A 96 -2.99 11.31 -4.23
CA VAL A 96 -3.95 10.35 -3.70
C VAL A 96 -4.80 10.95 -2.60
N LYS A 97 -6.10 10.70 -2.69
CA LYS A 97 -7.13 11.01 -1.71
C LYS A 97 -7.65 9.71 -1.10
N CYS A 98 -8.14 9.78 0.13
CA CYS A 98 -8.87 8.69 0.76
C CYS A 98 -10.20 9.14 1.33
N CYS A 99 -11.19 8.26 1.32
CA CYS A 99 -12.48 8.47 1.97
C CYS A 99 -12.77 7.30 2.91
N LYS A 100 -13.20 7.62 4.14
CA LYS A 100 -13.64 6.64 5.13
C LYS A 100 -15.17 6.50 5.04
N PRO A 101 -15.69 5.40 4.47
CA PRO A 101 -17.14 5.19 4.42
C PRO A 101 -17.69 4.96 5.84
N LYS A 102 -19.01 5.13 6.01
CA LYS A 102 -19.70 4.81 7.28
C LYS A 102 -19.46 3.35 7.69
N ASN A 103 -19.57 2.45 6.73
CA ASN A 103 -19.34 1.02 6.88
C ASN A 103 -18.33 0.55 5.82
N GLY A 104 -17.40 -0.32 6.22
CA GLY A 104 -16.45 -0.96 5.31
C GLY A 104 -15.05 -0.31 5.29
N PRO A 105 -14.17 -0.82 4.41
CA PRO A 105 -12.78 -0.40 4.34
C PRO A 105 -12.60 0.96 3.67
N LEU A 106 -11.42 1.56 3.85
CA LEU A 106 -11.04 2.82 3.20
C LEU A 106 -11.10 2.73 1.68
N ARG A 107 -11.61 3.79 1.06
CA ARG A 107 -11.53 4.02 -0.38
C ARG A 107 -10.35 4.92 -0.67
N TYR A 108 -9.65 4.63 -1.76
CA TYR A 108 -8.58 5.45 -2.29
C TYR A 108 -8.89 5.83 -3.74
N LEU A 109 -8.63 7.09 -4.06
CA LEU A 109 -8.58 7.61 -5.42
C LEU A 109 -7.19 8.19 -5.63
N SER A 110 -6.47 7.68 -6.62
CA SER A 110 -5.13 8.13 -6.94
C SER A 110 -5.01 8.46 -8.40
N LYS A 111 -4.13 9.41 -8.72
CA LYS A 111 -3.73 9.72 -10.09
C LYS A 111 -2.21 9.77 -10.14
N THR A 112 -1.65 9.10 -11.13
CA THR A 112 -0.21 9.06 -11.41
C THR A 112 0.01 9.51 -12.85
N VAL A 113 0.95 10.43 -13.07
CA VAL A 113 1.35 10.87 -14.41
C VAL A 113 2.80 10.46 -14.65
N PHE A 114 3.06 9.78 -15.76
CA PHE A 114 4.38 9.33 -16.18
C PHE A 114 4.79 10.06 -17.45
N ASN A 115 5.89 10.82 -17.39
CA ASN A 115 6.44 11.48 -18.57
C ASN A 115 7.22 10.48 -19.44
N ASN A 116 7.14 10.68 -20.75
CA ASN A 116 7.81 9.90 -21.78
C ASN A 116 7.44 8.41 -21.78
N ILE A 117 6.20 8.09 -21.41
CA ILE A 117 5.62 6.73 -21.48
C ILE A 117 4.27 6.85 -22.18
N SER A 118 3.99 5.96 -23.14
CA SER A 118 2.68 5.88 -23.78
C SER A 118 1.67 5.12 -22.92
N SER A 119 0.39 5.45 -23.08
CA SER A 119 -0.74 4.73 -22.48
C SER A 119 -0.70 3.21 -22.74
N GLU A 120 -0.39 2.80 -23.97
CA GLU A 120 -0.27 1.39 -24.36
C GLU A 120 0.86 0.66 -23.61
N MET A 121 2.02 1.31 -23.43
CA MET A 121 3.14 0.77 -22.66
C MET A 121 2.76 0.61 -21.19
N LEU A 122 2.11 1.62 -20.60
CA LEU A 122 1.65 1.55 -19.21
C LEU A 122 0.63 0.44 -19.00
N ARG A 123 -0.32 0.27 -19.94
CA ARG A 123 -1.29 -0.84 -19.94
C ARG A 123 -0.58 -2.20 -19.94
N ASN A 124 0.37 -2.41 -20.86
CA ASN A 124 1.11 -3.66 -20.95
C ASN A 124 1.83 -3.98 -19.62
N PHE A 125 2.53 -2.99 -19.06
CA PHE A 125 3.20 -3.12 -17.76
C PHE A 125 2.23 -3.47 -16.61
N TYR A 126 1.02 -2.91 -16.59
CA TYR A 126 0.02 -3.21 -15.56
C TYR A 126 -0.59 -4.61 -15.69
N MET A 127 -0.70 -5.13 -16.92
CA MET A 127 -1.27 -6.46 -17.20
C MET A 127 -0.25 -7.59 -17.13
N ASP A 128 1.05 -7.29 -17.11
CA ASP A 128 2.12 -8.29 -17.06
C ASP A 128 2.39 -8.78 -15.62
N SER A 129 1.68 -9.83 -15.22
CA SER A 129 1.80 -10.42 -13.89
C SER A 129 3.15 -11.11 -13.65
N ASP A 130 3.79 -11.63 -14.71
CA ASP A 130 5.10 -12.26 -14.63
C ASP A 130 6.20 -11.23 -14.38
N TYR A 131 6.18 -10.11 -15.11
CA TYR A 131 7.07 -9.00 -14.83
C TYR A 131 6.79 -8.39 -13.46
N ARG A 132 5.52 -8.30 -13.06
CA ARG A 132 5.14 -7.82 -11.72
C ARG A 132 5.80 -8.62 -10.61
N LYS A 133 5.91 -9.95 -10.73
CA LYS A 133 6.61 -10.82 -9.75
C LYS A 133 8.11 -10.50 -9.65
N GLN A 134 8.74 -10.00 -10.70
CA GLN A 134 10.17 -9.69 -10.71
C GLN A 134 10.48 -8.44 -9.87
N TRP A 135 9.61 -7.42 -9.91
CA TRP A 135 9.87 -6.15 -9.24
C TRP A 135 9.07 -5.94 -7.96
N ASP A 136 7.84 -6.45 -7.83
CA ASP A 136 7.00 -6.27 -6.64
C ASP A 136 7.26 -7.36 -5.59
N LYS A 137 8.01 -7.01 -4.55
CA LYS A 137 8.39 -7.92 -3.46
C LYS A 137 7.20 -8.41 -2.62
N THR A 138 6.05 -7.76 -2.74
CA THR A 138 4.84 -8.20 -2.03
C THR A 138 4.14 -9.33 -2.76
N LEU A 139 4.32 -9.46 -4.08
CA LEU A 139 3.71 -10.49 -4.91
C LEU A 139 4.55 -11.77 -4.85
N VAL A 140 4.01 -12.83 -4.27
CA VAL A 140 4.71 -14.12 -4.13
C VAL A 140 4.34 -15.07 -5.26
N GLU A 141 3.04 -15.20 -5.50
CA GLU A 141 2.48 -16.10 -6.51
C GLU A 141 1.36 -15.39 -7.24
N HIS A 142 1.23 -15.68 -8.53
CA HIS A 142 0.11 -15.31 -9.37
C HIS A 142 -0.18 -16.48 -10.31
N ASN A 143 -1.42 -16.94 -10.33
CA ASN A 143 -1.87 -18.05 -11.18
C ASN A 143 -3.17 -17.63 -11.88
N GLN A 144 -3.20 -17.75 -13.20
CA GLN A 144 -4.44 -17.62 -13.97
C GLN A 144 -5.24 -18.92 -13.81
N LEU A 145 -6.49 -18.80 -13.35
CA LEU A 145 -7.36 -19.93 -13.03
C LEU A 145 -8.37 -20.22 -14.14
N GLN A 146 -8.91 -19.17 -14.74
CA GLN A 146 -9.95 -19.25 -15.76
C GLN A 146 -9.82 -18.10 -16.74
N VAL A 147 -10.11 -18.38 -18.01
CA VAL A 147 -10.20 -17.38 -19.08
C VAL A 147 -11.50 -17.61 -19.84
N ASP A 148 -12.41 -16.66 -19.78
CA ASP A 148 -13.60 -16.60 -20.63
C ASP A 148 -13.32 -15.68 -21.83
N LYS A 149 -13.05 -16.30 -22.98
CA LYS A 149 -12.75 -15.59 -24.22
C LYS A 149 -13.95 -14.84 -24.81
N ALA A 150 -15.18 -15.27 -24.51
CA ALA A 150 -16.38 -14.67 -25.08
C ALA A 150 -16.66 -13.31 -24.44
N ASN A 151 -16.51 -13.22 -23.11
CA ASN A 151 -16.78 -11.99 -22.36
C ASN A 151 -15.53 -11.19 -21.98
N GLY A 152 -14.34 -11.72 -22.24
CA GLY A 152 -13.05 -11.11 -21.88
C GLY A 152 -12.78 -11.11 -20.37
N ILE A 153 -13.41 -12.00 -19.62
CA ILE A 153 -13.27 -12.10 -18.16
C ILE A 153 -12.18 -13.11 -17.84
N GLU A 154 -11.25 -12.73 -16.99
CA GLU A 154 -10.22 -13.59 -16.46
C GLU A 154 -10.40 -13.74 -14.95
N VAL A 155 -10.04 -14.91 -14.42
CA VAL A 155 -10.01 -15.17 -12.97
C VAL A 155 -8.62 -15.65 -12.61
N GLY A 156 -8.09 -15.13 -11.51
CA GLY A 156 -6.75 -15.47 -11.04
C GLY A 156 -6.62 -15.48 -9.53
N GLN A 157 -5.67 -16.27 -9.06
CA GLN A 157 -5.23 -16.30 -7.69
C GLN A 157 -3.96 -15.48 -7.56
N THR A 158 -3.91 -14.60 -6.56
CA THR A 158 -2.71 -13.85 -6.19
C THR A 158 -2.40 -14.04 -4.71
N ILE A 159 -1.16 -14.38 -4.37
CA ILE A 159 -0.69 -14.44 -2.98
C ILE A 159 0.23 -13.26 -2.72
N LYS A 160 -0.15 -12.39 -1.77
CA LYS A 160 0.72 -11.30 -1.30
C LYS A 160 1.24 -11.54 0.10
N LYS A 161 2.52 -11.22 0.32
CA LYS A 161 3.17 -11.26 1.62
C LYS A 161 3.66 -9.88 2.02
N PHE A 162 3.09 -9.38 3.10
CA PHE A 162 3.52 -8.14 3.73
C PHE A 162 4.38 -8.44 4.96
N PRO A 163 5.34 -7.57 5.32
CA PRO A 163 6.15 -7.76 6.51
C PRO A 163 5.31 -7.96 7.78
N LEU A 164 5.69 -8.91 8.63
CA LEU A 164 5.06 -9.20 9.93
C LEU A 164 3.59 -9.66 9.86
N LEU A 165 3.08 -9.91 8.66
CA LEU A 165 1.69 -10.23 8.39
C LEU A 165 1.58 -11.62 7.75
N LYS A 166 0.55 -12.38 8.14
CA LYS A 166 0.19 -13.63 7.46
C LYS A 166 -0.07 -13.36 5.96
N PRO A 167 0.34 -14.21 5.02
CA PRO A 167 0.11 -13.93 3.60
C PRO A 167 -1.40 -13.82 3.30
N ARG A 168 -1.74 -12.88 2.42
CA ARG A 168 -3.10 -12.65 1.94
C ARG A 168 -3.30 -13.38 0.61
N GLU A 169 -4.41 -14.07 0.49
CA GLU A 169 -4.84 -14.73 -0.74
C GLU A 169 -5.98 -13.94 -1.36
N TYR A 170 -5.79 -13.57 -2.63
CA TYR A 170 -6.75 -12.87 -3.46
C TYR A 170 -7.21 -13.84 -4.54
N VAL A 171 -8.52 -13.98 -4.71
CA VAL A 171 -9.13 -14.66 -5.86
C VAL A 171 -9.98 -13.62 -6.54
N LEU A 172 -9.51 -13.13 -7.68
CA LEU A 172 -10.05 -11.94 -8.33
C LEU A 172 -10.50 -12.29 -9.74
N ALA A 173 -11.63 -11.74 -10.13
CA ALA A 173 -12.06 -11.67 -11.51
C ALA A 173 -11.80 -10.27 -12.05
N TRP A 174 -11.27 -10.17 -13.27
CA TRP A 174 -11.04 -8.89 -13.93
C TRP A 174 -11.48 -8.90 -15.39
N LYS A 175 -11.71 -7.70 -15.92
CA LYS A 175 -12.03 -7.45 -17.32
C LYS A 175 -11.35 -6.15 -17.77
N LEU A 176 -10.86 -6.15 -19.01
CA LEU A 176 -10.17 -5.03 -19.64
C LEU A 176 -11.02 -4.50 -20.80
N TRP A 177 -11.11 -3.18 -20.92
CA TRP A 177 -11.80 -2.50 -22.01
C TRP A 177 -10.91 -1.44 -22.66
N GLU A 178 -11.16 -1.19 -23.93
CA GLU A 178 -10.59 -0.09 -24.72
C GLU A 178 -11.71 0.79 -25.26
N GLY A 179 -11.63 2.09 -24.94
CA GLY A 179 -12.50 3.13 -25.46
C GLY A 179 -12.09 3.58 -26.86
N SER A 180 -12.98 4.33 -27.51
CA SER A 180 -12.77 4.88 -28.86
C SER A 180 -11.55 5.81 -28.99
N ASP A 181 -11.16 6.47 -27.89
CA ASP A 181 -10.06 7.43 -27.80
C ASP A 181 -8.72 6.83 -27.34
N LYS A 182 -8.59 5.49 -27.41
CA LYS A 182 -7.48 4.72 -26.82
C LYS A 182 -7.34 4.87 -25.31
N THR A 183 -8.41 5.24 -24.60
CA THR A 183 -8.47 5.10 -23.16
C THR A 183 -8.67 3.64 -22.78
N PHE A 184 -7.87 3.13 -21.85
CA PHE A 184 -7.98 1.77 -21.33
C PHE A 184 -8.60 1.74 -19.95
N TYR A 185 -9.48 0.78 -19.70
CA TYR A 185 -10.12 0.56 -18.41
C TYR A 185 -9.91 -0.86 -17.95
N CYS A 186 -9.64 -1.07 -16.67
CA CYS A 186 -9.69 -2.40 -16.06
C CYS A 186 -10.43 -2.31 -14.74
N PHE A 187 -11.27 -3.29 -14.47
CA PHE A 187 -11.91 -3.45 -13.19
C PHE A 187 -11.69 -4.87 -12.68
N MET A 188 -11.40 -4.98 -11.40
CA MET A 188 -11.09 -6.22 -10.71
C MET A 188 -11.90 -6.30 -9.43
N LYS A 189 -12.54 -7.44 -9.19
CA LYS A 189 -13.27 -7.70 -7.95
C LYS A 189 -13.07 -9.09 -7.38
N GLU A 190 -13.29 -9.24 -6.08
CA GLU A 190 -13.27 -10.55 -5.44
C GLU A 190 -14.29 -11.50 -6.07
N CYS A 191 -13.92 -12.78 -6.12
CA CYS A 191 -14.84 -13.87 -6.45
C CYS A 191 -14.42 -15.15 -5.71
N GLU A 192 -15.27 -16.17 -5.77
CA GLU A 192 -14.92 -17.52 -5.31
C GLU A 192 -14.66 -18.41 -6.51
N HIS A 193 -13.69 -19.33 -6.40
CA HIS A 193 -13.32 -20.24 -7.47
C HIS A 193 -13.07 -21.64 -6.90
N HIS A 194 -13.70 -22.66 -7.50
CA HIS A 194 -13.71 -24.03 -6.97
C HIS A 194 -12.31 -24.67 -6.87
N LEU A 195 -11.39 -24.31 -7.78
CA LEU A 195 -9.98 -24.78 -7.73
C LEU A 195 -9.17 -24.18 -6.58
N VAL A 196 -9.66 -23.12 -5.92
CA VAL A 196 -8.94 -22.41 -4.86
C VAL A 196 -9.80 -22.34 -3.59
N PRO A 197 -10.04 -23.49 -2.92
CA PRO A 197 -10.71 -23.50 -1.64
C PRO A 197 -9.86 -22.80 -0.58
N ARG A 198 -10.52 -22.26 0.44
CA ARG A 198 -9.86 -21.47 1.50
C ARG A 198 -8.85 -22.33 2.27
N LYS A 199 -7.62 -21.82 2.40
CA LYS A 199 -6.52 -22.51 3.11
C LYS A 199 -6.18 -21.78 4.41
N ARG A 200 -6.08 -22.52 5.52
CA ARG A 200 -5.71 -21.97 6.84
C ARG A 200 -4.36 -21.25 6.87
N LYS A 201 -3.44 -21.51 5.92
CA LYS A 201 -2.15 -20.81 5.82
C LYS A 201 -2.24 -19.38 5.29
N TYR A 202 -3.37 -18.99 4.69
CA TYR A 202 -3.60 -17.64 4.16
C TYR A 202 -4.72 -16.92 4.91
N VAL A 203 -4.77 -15.59 4.76
CA VAL A 203 -5.97 -14.79 5.04
C VAL A 203 -6.62 -14.52 3.68
N ARG A 204 -7.82 -15.05 3.44
CA ARG A 204 -8.58 -14.75 2.22
C ARG A 204 -9.07 -13.30 2.31
N VAL A 205 -8.80 -12.50 1.29
CA VAL A 205 -9.38 -11.17 1.17
C VAL A 205 -10.81 -11.31 0.65
N GLU A 206 -11.78 -11.02 1.51
CA GLU A 206 -13.21 -11.21 1.23
C GLU A 206 -13.86 -10.03 0.52
N TYR A 207 -13.23 -8.86 0.55
CA TYR A 207 -13.70 -7.67 -0.14
C TYR A 207 -12.53 -7.01 -0.86
N TYR A 208 -12.62 -6.90 -2.18
CA TYR A 208 -11.62 -6.27 -3.02
C TYR A 208 -12.26 -5.66 -4.25
N ARG A 209 -12.29 -4.34 -4.34
CA ARG A 209 -12.81 -3.62 -5.51
C ARG A 209 -11.76 -2.62 -5.95
N SER A 210 -11.19 -2.83 -7.13
CA SER A 210 -10.18 -1.93 -7.67
C SER A 210 -10.30 -1.84 -9.17
N GLY A 211 -10.17 -0.63 -9.70
CA GLY A 211 -10.13 -0.42 -11.12
C GLY A 211 -9.33 0.82 -11.48
N TRP A 212 -8.93 0.91 -12.74
CA TRP A 212 -8.12 1.99 -13.25
C TRP A 212 -8.54 2.42 -14.65
N ARG A 213 -8.24 3.68 -14.96
CA ARG A 213 -8.29 4.28 -16.30
C ARG A 213 -6.88 4.72 -16.69
N ILE A 214 -6.42 4.33 -17.86
CA ILE A 214 -5.15 4.77 -18.46
C ILE A 214 -5.45 5.53 -19.76
N ARG A 215 -4.83 6.69 -19.96
CA ARG A 215 -4.91 7.45 -21.22
C ARG A 215 -3.70 8.35 -21.40
N ASP A 216 -3.48 8.82 -22.62
CA ASP A 216 -2.48 9.85 -22.89
C ASP A 216 -2.95 11.20 -22.33
N VAL A 217 -2.00 12.04 -21.93
CA VAL A 217 -2.28 13.39 -21.43
C VAL A 217 -2.28 14.35 -22.63
N PRO A 218 -3.41 14.98 -22.99
CA PRO A 218 -3.51 15.82 -24.17
C PRO A 218 -2.45 16.92 -24.21
N GLY A 219 -1.80 17.09 -25.37
CA GLY A 219 -0.79 18.13 -25.57
C GLY A 219 0.55 17.89 -24.87
N SER A 220 0.81 16.69 -24.35
CA SER A 220 2.07 16.37 -23.68
C SER A 220 2.56 14.96 -24.02
N ASN A 221 3.87 14.73 -23.95
CA ASN A 221 4.45 13.39 -24.04
C ASN A 221 4.39 12.69 -22.67
N ALA A 222 3.17 12.37 -22.22
CA ALA A 222 2.93 11.71 -20.95
C ALA A 222 1.64 10.89 -21.01
N CYS A 223 1.53 9.90 -20.14
CA CYS A 223 0.28 9.20 -19.88
C CYS A 223 -0.09 9.32 -18.40
N GLU A 224 -1.38 9.20 -18.12
CA GLU A 224 -1.92 9.16 -16.77
C GLU A 224 -2.62 7.83 -16.49
N ILE A 225 -2.52 7.40 -15.24
CA ILE A 225 -3.37 6.37 -14.66
C ILE A 225 -4.12 6.94 -13.47
N THR A 226 -5.45 6.87 -13.51
CA THR A 226 -6.32 7.17 -12.36
C THR A 226 -6.90 5.87 -11.85
N MET A 227 -6.81 5.62 -10.54
CA MET A 227 -7.19 4.36 -9.92
C MET A 227 -8.12 4.57 -8.73
N PHE A 228 -9.17 3.76 -8.70
CA PHE A 228 -10.01 3.50 -7.53
C PHE A 228 -9.56 2.20 -6.86
N HIS A 229 -9.48 2.22 -5.53
CA HIS A 229 -9.10 1.05 -4.76
C HIS A 229 -9.82 1.00 -3.41
N GLN A 230 -10.40 -0.16 -3.09
CA GLN A 230 -11.05 -0.43 -1.83
C GLN A 230 -10.90 -1.93 -1.50
N GLU A 231 -10.23 -2.26 -0.39
CA GLU A 231 -10.04 -3.65 0.04
C GLU A 231 -10.15 -3.81 1.55
N ASP A 232 -10.63 -4.97 2.01
CA ASP A 232 -10.47 -5.40 3.40
C ASP A 232 -9.38 -6.47 3.51
N ALA A 233 -8.15 -6.02 3.77
CA ALA A 233 -7.00 -6.90 3.96
C ALA A 233 -6.92 -7.53 5.38
N GLY A 234 -7.98 -7.39 6.19
CA GLY A 234 -8.00 -7.84 7.59
C GLY A 234 -7.04 -7.03 8.47
N LEU A 235 -6.92 -5.73 8.20
CA LEU A 235 -6.06 -4.81 8.94
C LEU A 235 -6.91 -3.75 9.65
N ASN A 236 -6.46 -3.32 10.82
CA ASN A 236 -7.05 -2.15 11.47
C ASN A 236 -6.93 -0.94 10.54
N ILE A 237 -8.03 -0.21 10.36
CA ILE A 237 -8.14 0.91 9.41
C ILE A 237 -7.07 1.98 9.63
N GLU A 238 -6.80 2.37 10.87
CA GLU A 238 -5.82 3.42 11.16
C GLU A 238 -4.38 2.93 10.89
N MET A 239 -4.12 1.65 11.16
CA MET A 239 -2.85 1.02 10.80
C MET A 239 -2.67 0.90 9.29
N ALA A 240 -3.73 0.56 8.55
CA ALA A 240 -3.72 0.50 7.09
C ALA A 240 -3.46 1.90 6.50
N LYS A 241 -4.16 2.93 6.98
CA LYS A 241 -3.96 4.33 6.58
C LYS A 241 -2.52 4.79 6.83
N LEU A 242 -1.98 4.49 8.01
CA LEU A 242 -0.61 4.84 8.39
C LEU A 242 0.43 4.12 7.52
N ALA A 243 0.27 2.81 7.32
CA ALA A 243 1.16 2.01 6.50
C ALA A 243 1.16 2.50 5.04
N PHE A 244 -0.02 2.77 4.49
CA PHE A 244 -0.20 3.33 3.16
C PHE A 244 0.51 4.68 3.03
N ARG A 245 0.20 5.64 3.92
CA ARG A 245 0.80 6.99 3.89
C ARG A 245 2.32 6.98 3.97
N LYS A 246 2.90 6.07 4.76
CA LYS A 246 4.36 5.92 4.90
C LYS A 246 5.02 5.22 3.72
N GLY A 247 4.33 4.28 3.08
CA GLY A 247 4.91 3.40 2.06
C GLY A 247 4.66 3.82 0.61
N ILE A 248 3.53 4.48 0.33
CA ILE A 248 3.00 4.60 -1.04
C ILE A 248 3.94 5.36 -1.98
N TRP A 249 4.56 6.45 -1.52
CA TRP A 249 5.50 7.20 -2.36
C TRP A 249 6.68 6.35 -2.81
N ASN A 250 7.31 5.61 -1.89
CA ASN A 250 8.44 4.75 -2.21
C ASN A 250 8.02 3.61 -3.14
N TYR A 251 6.81 3.09 -2.96
CA TYR A 251 6.23 2.09 -3.83
C TYR A 251 6.02 2.64 -5.26
N VAL A 252 5.46 3.84 -5.39
CA VAL A 252 5.24 4.51 -6.69
C VAL A 252 6.56 4.83 -7.40
N CYS A 253 7.57 5.33 -6.69
CA CYS A 253 8.90 5.52 -7.28
C CYS A 253 9.52 4.20 -7.75
N LYS A 254 9.32 3.11 -6.99
CA LYS A 254 9.82 1.78 -7.39
C LYS A 254 9.08 1.26 -8.62
N MET A 255 7.78 1.49 -8.70
CA MET A 255 6.94 1.15 -9.85
C MET A 255 7.38 1.92 -11.09
N ASP A 256 7.64 3.23 -10.99
CA ASP A 256 8.18 4.03 -12.10
C ASP A 256 9.52 3.47 -12.61
N ASN A 257 10.44 3.15 -11.71
CA ASN A 257 11.71 2.51 -12.08
C ASN A 257 11.53 1.16 -12.78
N ALA A 258 10.51 0.38 -12.39
CA ALA A 258 10.20 -0.89 -13.05
C ALA A 258 9.58 -0.66 -14.43
N LEU A 259 8.65 0.28 -14.55
CA LEU A 259 8.03 0.66 -15.81
C LEU A 259 9.06 1.14 -16.84
N ARG A 260 10.04 1.95 -16.44
CA ARG A 260 11.10 2.42 -17.35
C ARG A 260 12.00 1.30 -17.83
N ARG A 261 12.33 0.33 -16.97
CA ARG A 261 13.06 -0.88 -17.41
C ARG A 261 12.20 -1.77 -18.31
N TYR A 262 10.90 -1.82 -18.05
CA TYR A 262 9.95 -2.56 -18.88
C TYR A 262 9.87 -1.97 -20.29
N SER A 263 9.86 -0.64 -20.42
CA SER A 263 9.82 0.02 -21.73
C SER A 263 11.06 -0.21 -22.59
N ASP A 264 12.21 -0.50 -21.97
CA ASP A 264 13.46 -0.82 -22.68
C ASP A 264 13.48 -2.27 -23.19
N LEU A 265 12.67 -3.16 -22.60
CA LEU A 265 12.55 -4.54 -23.03
C LEU A 265 11.59 -4.57 -24.23
N SER A 266 12.06 -5.06 -25.39
CA SER A 266 11.20 -5.33 -26.55
C SER A 266 10.06 -6.27 -26.11
N SER A 267 8.85 -5.73 -25.95
CA SER A 267 7.78 -6.42 -25.23
C SER A 267 7.12 -7.48 -26.10
N SER A 268 7.33 -8.76 -25.74
CA SER A 268 6.44 -9.85 -26.18
C SER A 268 5.11 -9.68 -25.47
N VAL A 269 4.04 -9.51 -26.23
CA VAL A 269 2.69 -9.13 -25.76
C VAL A 269 2.10 -10.18 -24.82
N THR A 270 1.61 -9.73 -23.66
CA THR A 270 0.88 -10.53 -22.66
C THR A 270 -0.49 -10.98 -23.18
N THR A 271 -0.85 -12.25 -22.91
CA THR A 271 -2.11 -12.89 -23.33
C THR A 271 -3.38 -12.11 -22.94
N SER A 272 -3.37 -11.38 -21.82
CA SER A 272 -4.52 -10.61 -21.33
C SER A 272 -4.90 -9.41 -22.23
N VAL A 273 -3.95 -8.84 -22.99
CA VAL A 273 -4.25 -7.76 -23.94
C VAL A 273 -5.10 -8.28 -25.11
N ASN A 274 -4.98 -9.57 -25.45
CA ASN A 274 -5.73 -10.19 -26.54
C ASN A 274 -7.22 -10.41 -26.20
N LEU A 275 -7.62 -10.25 -24.94
CA LEU A 275 -9.00 -10.46 -24.46
C LEU A 275 -9.75 -9.15 -24.22
N MET A 276 -9.09 -8.01 -24.49
CA MET A 276 -9.62 -6.68 -24.29
C MET A 276 -10.91 -6.47 -25.09
N GLN A 277 -11.95 -6.03 -24.41
CA GLN A 277 -13.24 -5.72 -25.03
C GLN A 277 -13.30 -4.24 -25.42
N LYS A 278 -14.24 -3.87 -26.30
CA LYS A 278 -14.55 -2.46 -26.52
C LYS A 278 -15.46 -1.94 -25.41
N VAL A 279 -15.32 -0.66 -25.06
CA VAL A 279 -16.28 0.00 -24.17
C VAL A 279 -17.66 -0.02 -24.86
N PRO A 280 -18.75 -0.39 -24.15
CA PRO A 280 -20.09 -0.39 -24.72
C PRO A 280 -20.49 1.01 -25.22
N ALA A 281 -21.17 1.09 -26.37
CA ALA A 281 -21.54 2.36 -27.00
C ALA A 281 -22.37 3.30 -26.10
N CYS A 282 -23.15 2.75 -25.15
CA CYS A 282 -23.92 3.55 -24.19
C CYS A 282 -23.07 4.20 -23.07
N LEU A 283 -21.82 3.80 -22.93
CA LEU A 283 -20.86 4.32 -21.96
C LEU A 283 -19.75 5.16 -22.61
N GLU A 284 -19.64 5.15 -23.94
CA GLU A 284 -18.70 6.00 -24.66
C GLU A 284 -19.00 7.49 -24.39
N PRO A 285 -17.98 8.34 -24.23
CA PRO A 285 -18.18 9.77 -24.09
C PRO A 285 -18.88 10.29 -25.34
N VAL A 286 -20.04 10.95 -25.16
CA VAL A 286 -20.71 11.65 -26.26
C VAL A 286 -19.76 12.74 -26.74
N THR A 287 -19.09 12.49 -27.86
CA THR A 287 -18.27 13.51 -28.52
C THR A 287 -19.24 14.43 -29.25
N ASN A 288 -19.83 15.37 -28.51
CA ASN A 288 -20.46 16.52 -29.14
C ASN A 288 -19.33 17.30 -29.81
N ASN A 289 -19.19 17.10 -31.12
CA ASN A 289 -18.36 17.93 -31.99
C ASN A 289 -18.91 19.36 -32.02
N ILE A 290 -18.70 20.10 -30.93
CA ILE A 290 -18.85 21.54 -30.89
C ILE A 290 -17.45 22.06 -30.65
N SER A 291 -16.82 22.48 -31.74
CA SER A 291 -15.58 23.24 -31.74
C SER A 291 -15.78 24.52 -30.91
N PRO A 292 -14.95 24.80 -29.88
CA PRO A 292 -14.75 26.16 -29.43
C PRO A 292 -13.44 26.63 -30.05
N ALA A 293 -13.56 27.51 -31.05
CA ALA A 293 -12.49 28.43 -31.35
C ALA A 293 -12.15 29.20 -30.07
N HIS A 294 -10.90 29.12 -29.61
CA HIS A 294 -10.08 30.20 -29.05
C HIS A 294 -8.88 29.60 -28.29
N PRO A 295 -7.64 29.81 -28.77
CA PRO A 295 -6.45 29.48 -28.00
C PRO A 295 -6.19 30.60 -26.97
N THR A 296 -6.38 30.31 -25.68
CA THR A 296 -5.85 31.19 -24.63
C THR A 296 -4.36 30.91 -24.50
N VAL A 297 -3.58 31.81 -25.07
CA VAL A 297 -2.12 31.92 -24.91
C VAL A 297 -1.80 32.06 -23.43
N PHE A 298 -1.14 31.06 -22.83
CA PHE A 298 -0.48 31.26 -21.55
C PHE A 298 0.89 31.89 -21.80
N HIS A 299 0.99 33.15 -21.40
CA HIS A 299 2.24 33.89 -21.37
C HIS A 299 3.20 33.27 -20.36
N ASP A 300 4.40 32.96 -20.85
CA ASP A 300 5.56 32.63 -20.04
C ASP A 300 5.93 33.87 -19.19
N GLN A 301 5.92 33.73 -17.87
CA GLN A 301 6.62 34.66 -16.97
C GLN A 301 7.53 33.87 -16.04
N VAL A 302 8.78 33.82 -16.47
CA VAL A 302 9.95 33.53 -15.67
C VAL A 302 10.06 34.59 -14.57
N THR A 303 9.92 34.17 -13.31
CA THR A 303 10.43 34.94 -12.17
C THR A 303 11.47 34.11 -11.45
N HIS A 304 12.73 34.47 -11.66
CA HIS A 304 13.90 34.00 -10.93
C HIS A 304 13.77 34.36 -9.44
N GLY A 305 13.76 33.35 -8.57
CA GLY A 305 13.78 33.52 -7.11
C GLY A 305 14.64 32.43 -6.47
N SER A 306 15.96 32.65 -6.48
CA SER A 306 16.93 31.78 -5.80
C SER A 306 16.78 31.90 -4.28
N GLN A 307 16.45 30.80 -3.61
CA GLN A 307 16.93 30.54 -2.25
C GLN A 307 17.37 29.08 -2.14
N VAL A 308 18.67 28.89 -2.33
CA VAL A 308 19.39 27.67 -1.95
C VAL A 308 19.31 27.51 -0.43
N ARG A 309 18.64 26.45 0.05
CA ARG A 309 18.92 25.88 1.37
C ARG A 309 19.55 24.50 1.19
N VAL A 310 20.87 24.47 1.35
CA VAL A 310 21.67 23.25 1.46
C VAL A 310 21.24 22.48 2.70
N PHE A 311 20.58 21.35 2.53
CA PHE A 311 20.45 20.36 3.60
C PHE A 311 21.62 19.37 3.51
N ARG A 312 22.53 19.48 4.50
CA ARG A 312 23.62 18.52 4.74
C ARG A 312 23.07 17.11 4.96
N ARG A 313 23.70 16.12 4.31
CA ARG A 313 23.56 14.68 4.60
C ARG A 313 23.70 14.42 6.12
N PRO A 314 22.80 13.66 6.77
CA PRO A 314 23.08 13.15 8.09
C PRO A 314 24.09 11.99 7.98
N SER A 315 25.15 12.07 8.78
CA SER A 315 26.16 11.01 8.88
C SER A 315 25.58 9.77 9.58
N LYS A 316 26.13 8.59 9.23
CA LYS A 316 25.70 7.25 9.67
C LYS A 316 25.79 6.97 11.18
N LYS A 317 25.94 7.96 12.05
CA LYS A 317 26.05 7.80 13.53
C LYS A 317 24.78 8.17 14.32
N LEU A 318 23.75 8.77 13.72
CA LEU A 318 22.52 9.17 14.44
C LEU A 318 21.44 8.08 14.55
N VAL A 319 21.56 6.98 13.79
CA VAL A 319 20.58 5.88 13.82
C VAL A 319 20.78 4.95 15.04
N ALA A 320 21.97 4.95 15.65
CA ALA A 320 22.27 4.10 16.81
C ALA A 320 21.65 4.62 18.13
N ASN A 321 21.47 5.94 18.28
CA ASN A 321 20.97 6.52 19.53
C ASN A 321 19.43 6.57 19.63
N CYS A 322 18.71 6.51 18.51
CA CYS A 322 17.23 6.41 18.53
C CYS A 322 16.72 5.00 18.90
N LEU A 323 17.52 3.95 18.69
CA LEU A 323 17.14 2.58 19.05
C LEU A 323 17.34 2.28 20.54
N LEU A 324 18.27 2.97 21.23
CA LEU A 324 18.47 2.84 22.67
C LEU A 324 17.37 3.52 23.50
N LEU A 325 16.76 4.60 22.99
CA LEU A 325 15.69 5.33 23.69
C LEU A 325 14.34 4.62 23.63
N LEU A 326 14.06 3.87 22.56
CA LEU A 326 12.83 3.07 22.45
C LEU A 326 12.97 1.69 23.10
N GLY A 327 14.18 1.13 23.15
CA GLY A 327 14.48 -0.13 23.85
C GLY A 327 14.51 0.00 25.38
N GLY A 328 14.92 1.15 25.92
CA GLY A 328 14.99 1.38 27.37
C GLY A 328 13.64 1.66 28.04
N ALA A 329 12.66 2.24 27.32
CA ALA A 329 11.34 2.55 27.87
C ALA A 329 10.36 1.35 27.87
N ILE A 330 10.60 0.35 27.02
CA ILE A 330 9.74 -0.84 26.90
C ILE A 330 10.19 -1.97 27.83
N CYS A 331 11.44 -1.94 28.34
CA CYS A 331 11.96 -2.94 29.28
C CYS A 331 11.70 -2.63 30.76
N LEU A 332 11.04 -1.52 31.11
CA LEU A 332 10.71 -1.15 32.50
C LEU A 332 9.20 -1.00 32.78
N SER A 333 8.31 -1.34 31.83
CA SER A 333 6.86 -1.18 31.99
C SER A 333 6.10 -2.45 32.41
N ARG A 334 6.80 -3.47 32.93
CA ARG A 334 6.16 -4.61 33.62
C ARG A 334 6.67 -4.74 35.06
N GLY A 335 6.20 -3.83 35.91
CA GLY A 335 6.33 -3.91 37.36
C GLY A 335 6.35 -2.52 38.03
N HIS A 336 5.21 -2.12 38.62
CA HIS A 336 4.99 -0.90 39.42
C HIS A 336 5.05 0.46 38.69
N SER A 337 3.87 1.00 38.39
CA SER A 337 3.60 2.25 37.65
C SER A 337 4.08 3.55 38.31
N SER A 338 4.67 3.53 39.51
CA SER A 338 5.11 4.73 40.21
C SER A 338 6.61 5.04 40.07
N LEU A 339 7.44 4.09 39.64
CA LEU A 339 8.90 4.27 39.55
C LEU A 339 9.31 5.02 38.27
N GLY A 340 8.70 4.70 37.13
CA GLY A 340 8.96 5.38 35.86
C GLY A 340 8.60 6.86 35.87
N ALA A 341 7.50 7.22 36.55
CA ALA A 341 7.10 8.61 36.75
C ALA A 341 8.09 9.36 37.66
N LYS A 342 8.55 8.74 38.76
CA LYS A 342 9.53 9.34 39.68
C LYS A 342 10.88 9.57 39.01
N VAL A 343 11.35 8.65 38.17
CA VAL A 343 12.61 8.78 37.42
C VAL A 343 12.50 9.89 36.35
N ALA A 344 11.37 9.99 35.65
CA ALA A 344 11.13 11.06 34.69
C ALA A 344 11.11 12.45 35.37
N VAL A 345 10.44 12.58 36.51
CA VAL A 345 10.40 13.83 37.29
C VAL A 345 11.79 14.18 37.84
N ALA A 346 12.53 13.21 38.40
CA ALA A 346 13.89 13.44 38.87
C ALA A 346 14.85 13.87 37.74
N TYR A 347 14.68 13.34 36.52
CA TYR A 347 15.48 13.73 35.37
C TYR A 347 15.14 15.14 34.86
N ILE A 348 13.85 15.51 34.84
CA ILE A 348 13.41 16.87 34.49
C ILE A 348 13.93 17.88 35.52
N LEU A 349 13.83 17.58 36.82
CA LEU A 349 14.36 18.44 37.89
C LEU A 349 15.90 18.57 37.81
N LYS A 350 16.63 17.49 37.51
CA LYS A 350 18.08 17.54 37.30
C LYS A 350 18.48 18.34 36.06
N LYS A 351 17.64 18.35 35.03
CA LYS A 351 17.88 19.10 33.78
C LYS A 351 17.52 20.59 33.93
N LEU A 352 16.58 20.92 34.80
CA LEU A 352 16.22 22.30 35.15
C LEU A 352 17.12 22.89 36.25
N GLY A 353 17.84 22.06 37.01
CA GLY A 353 18.70 22.47 38.12
C GLY A 353 20.18 22.70 37.81
N LYS A 354 20.58 23.09 36.59
CA LYS A 354 21.96 23.56 36.33
C LYS A 354 21.99 25.10 36.31
N PRO A 355 22.59 25.77 37.32
CA PRO A 355 22.79 27.22 37.30
C PRO A 355 23.77 27.60 36.18
N GLY A 356 23.41 28.62 35.41
CA GLY A 356 24.34 29.31 34.52
C GLY A 356 25.38 30.07 35.35
N ALA A 357 26.59 29.53 35.46
CA ALA A 357 27.75 30.28 35.91
C ALA A 357 28.37 30.98 34.69
N ARG A 358 28.11 32.29 34.56
CA ARG A 358 28.88 33.20 33.69
C ARG A 358 29.56 34.20 34.62
N SER A 359 30.86 34.05 34.81
CA SER A 359 31.74 35.11 35.33
C SER A 359 33.12 34.86 34.75
N ASN A 360 33.49 35.66 33.73
CA ASN A 360 34.89 35.93 33.44
C ASN A 360 35.11 37.38 33.81
N GLN A 361 36.03 37.57 34.75
CA GLN A 361 36.54 38.83 35.26
C GLN A 361 37.11 39.68 34.12
N ILE A 362 36.80 40.98 34.15
CA ILE A 362 37.63 42.03 33.57
C ILE A 362 38.45 42.61 34.75
N LYS A 363 39.77 42.71 34.57
CA LYS A 363 40.67 43.42 35.48
C LYS A 363 41.21 44.67 34.79
N GLN A 364 41.28 45.76 35.57
CA GLN A 364 42.02 47.02 35.37
C GLN A 364 41.44 47.96 34.30
N SER A 365 41.28 49.27 34.52
CA SER A 365 42.03 50.20 35.40
C SER A 365 41.31 50.69 36.65
#